data_AF-U6MF30-F1
#
_entry.id   AF-U6MF30-F1
#
_cell.length_a   1.000
_cell.length_b   1.000
_cell.length_c   1.000
_cell.angle_alpha   90.00
_cell.angle_beta   90.00
_cell.angle_gamma   90.00
#
_symmetry.space_group_name_H-M   'P 1'
#
loop_
_entity.id
_entity.type
_entity.pdbx_description
1 polymer ?
#
loop_
_entity_poly.entity_id
_entity_poly.type
_entity_poly.pdbx_seq_one_letter_code
_entity_poly.pdbx_strand_id
1 'polypeptide(L)'
;MQVFHDCREDSAALYRQHNIRVNFVFDTQAAHQLICLKKGIPPYQASLRELLQTYLGITVKGLDEGRSILEKDSFAFSRRPVDFSLLLYAALGVKHLVQLALAMSCHIDPEEVIKASEEFTMYRHLNEGFTNPNDMKKIGTVLEGLVVVRTPEQIIFKLNTNATGIVCAPSTLKRFQDVNFGDVVTVSVVGESAGGKYLYLDRHDGVIDYADKNRPRHRYNTSMKLREDSRADPLLLAHLDE
;
A
#
# COMPACT_ATOMS: atom_id res chain seq x y z
N MET A 1 -15.43 18.60 -5.63
CA MET A 1 -15.04 17.33 -4.97
C MET A 1 -14.31 16.49 -5.98
N GLN A 2 -13.12 15.99 -5.64
CA GLN A 2 -12.34 15.09 -6.50
C GLN A 2 -12.57 13.65 -6.03
N VAL A 3 -12.55 12.67 -6.93
CA VAL A 3 -12.78 11.27 -6.58
C VAL A 3 -11.51 10.47 -6.85
N PHE A 4 -11.04 9.75 -5.84
CA PHE A 4 -9.87 8.89 -5.93
C PHE A 4 -10.21 7.48 -5.44
N HIS A 5 -9.34 6.54 -5.77
CA HIS A 5 -9.26 5.27 -5.08
C HIS A 5 -7.87 5.17 -4.47
N ASP A 6 -7.78 5.22 -3.15
CA ASP A 6 -6.53 5.13 -2.40
C ASP A 6 -5.49 6.19 -2.81
N CYS A 7 -5.82 7.46 -2.61
CA CYS A 7 -5.03 8.63 -3.02
C CYS A 7 -3.72 8.83 -2.25
N ARG A 8 -3.32 7.92 -1.36
CA ARG A 8 -2.12 8.08 -0.52
C ARG A 8 -0.87 8.34 -1.36
N GLU A 9 -0.55 7.42 -2.27
CA GLU A 9 0.62 7.54 -3.16
C GLU A 9 0.45 8.68 -4.18
N ASP A 10 -0.74 8.86 -4.73
CA ASP A 10 -1.03 9.95 -5.68
C ASP A 10 -0.80 11.32 -5.04
N SER A 11 -1.27 11.52 -3.80
CA SER A 11 -1.09 12.76 -3.05
C SER A 11 0.38 13.07 -2.77
N ALA A 12 1.18 12.03 -2.46
CA ALA A 12 2.61 12.17 -2.26
C ALA A 12 3.33 12.51 -3.56
N ALA A 13 3.01 11.82 -4.65
CA ALA A 13 3.62 12.05 -5.96
C ALA A 13 3.29 13.46 -6.49
N LEU A 14 2.02 13.86 -6.47
CA LEU A 14 1.57 15.17 -6.93
C LEU A 14 2.21 16.32 -6.14
N TYR A 15 2.35 16.16 -4.82
CA TYR A 15 3.01 17.16 -4.00
C TYR A 15 4.51 17.24 -4.28
N ARG A 16 5.23 16.12 -4.27
CA ARG A 16 6.70 16.11 -4.42
C ARG A 16 7.15 16.52 -5.83
N GLN A 17 6.44 16.07 -6.86
CA GLN A 17 6.86 16.25 -8.26
C GLN A 17 6.34 17.56 -8.85
N HIS A 18 5.19 18.05 -8.38
CA HIS A 18 4.50 19.18 -9.00
C HIS A 18 4.04 20.26 -8.01
N ASN A 19 4.31 20.10 -6.71
CA ASN A 19 3.85 20.99 -5.64
C ASN A 19 2.31 21.16 -5.64
N ILE A 20 1.58 20.10 -6.02
CA ILE A 20 0.12 20.09 -6.06
C ILE A 20 -0.40 19.47 -4.76
N ARG A 21 -1.30 20.19 -4.08
CA ARG A 21 -1.98 19.72 -2.87
C ARG A 21 -3.37 19.22 -3.21
N VAL A 22 -3.61 17.93 -2.95
CA VAL A 22 -4.92 17.32 -3.12
C VAL A 22 -5.75 17.57 -1.86
N ASN A 23 -6.91 18.20 -2.02
CA ASN A 23 -7.87 18.50 -0.95
C ASN A 23 -9.30 18.20 -1.43
N PHE A 24 -10.23 18.09 -0.47
CA PHE A 24 -11.66 17.90 -0.75
C PHE A 24 -11.92 16.66 -1.64
N VAL A 25 -11.37 15.54 -1.16
CA VAL A 25 -11.33 14.23 -1.83
C VAL A 25 -12.42 13.34 -1.26
N PHE A 26 -13.18 12.71 -2.15
CA PHE A 26 -13.91 11.50 -1.83
C PHE A 26 -13.04 10.30 -2.23
N ASP A 27 -12.44 9.64 -1.24
CA ASP A 27 -11.65 8.44 -1.48
C ASP A 27 -12.52 7.19 -1.33
N THR A 28 -12.65 6.41 -2.40
CA THR A 28 -13.47 5.18 -2.38
C THR A 28 -12.90 4.11 -1.43
N GLN A 29 -11.59 4.09 -1.17
CA GLN A 29 -11.00 3.22 -0.16
C GLN A 29 -11.36 3.69 1.27
N ALA A 30 -11.32 4.99 1.54
CA ALA A 30 -11.75 5.53 2.84
C ALA A 30 -13.26 5.30 3.07
N ALA A 31 -14.07 5.52 2.04
CA ALA A 31 -15.50 5.23 2.07
C ALA A 31 -15.78 3.76 2.41
N HIS A 32 -15.03 2.83 1.80
CA HIS A 32 -15.20 1.40 2.06
C HIS A 32 -14.85 1.05 3.51
N GLN A 33 -13.76 1.60 4.04
CA GLN A 33 -13.36 1.37 5.43
C GLN A 33 -14.40 1.87 6.42
N LEU A 34 -14.96 3.06 6.20
CA LEU A 34 -16.06 3.59 7.03
C LEU A 34 -17.31 2.71 6.96
N ILE A 35 -17.67 2.22 5.77
CA ILE A 35 -18.81 1.31 5.60
C ILE A 35 -18.57 -0.01 6.36
N CYS A 36 -17.36 -0.57 6.30
CA CYS A 36 -17.00 -1.77 7.06
C CYS A 36 -17.13 -1.53 8.56
N LEU A 37 -16.58 -0.43 9.08
CA LEU A 37 -16.69 -0.05 10.49
C LEU A 37 -18.15 0.09 10.93
N LYS A 38 -19.00 0.77 10.15
CA LYS A 38 -20.45 0.89 10.44
C LYS A 38 -21.17 -0.46 10.45
N LYS A 39 -20.67 -1.45 9.70
CA LYS A 39 -21.21 -2.82 9.67
C LYS A 39 -20.57 -3.75 10.72
N GLY A 40 -19.63 -3.26 11.53
CA GLY A 40 -18.87 -4.09 12.47
C GLY A 40 -17.91 -5.08 11.80
N ILE A 41 -17.54 -4.82 10.54
CA ILE A 41 -16.57 -5.60 9.78
C ILE A 41 -15.20 -4.94 9.95
N PRO A 42 -14.13 -5.70 10.28
CA PRO A 42 -12.78 -5.15 10.34
C PRO A 42 -12.40 -4.47 9.02
N PRO A 43 -11.90 -3.23 9.04
CA PRO A 43 -11.49 -2.53 7.82
C PRO A 43 -10.23 -3.18 7.22
N TYR A 44 -10.11 -3.10 5.90
CA TYR A 44 -8.96 -3.58 5.14
C TYR A 44 -8.76 -2.72 3.89
N GLN A 45 -7.65 -2.96 3.19
CA GLN A 45 -7.39 -2.32 1.90
C GLN A 45 -8.02 -3.16 0.79
N ALA A 46 -9.06 -2.62 0.14
CA ALA A 46 -9.75 -3.24 -0.97
C ALA A 46 -9.24 -2.64 -2.29
N SER A 47 -9.16 -3.42 -3.36
CA SER A 47 -8.83 -2.83 -4.66
C SER A 47 -10.02 -2.13 -5.29
N LEU A 48 -9.71 -1.27 -6.26
CA LEU A 48 -10.70 -0.78 -7.20
C LEU A 48 -11.51 -1.89 -7.84
N ARG A 49 -10.89 -3.00 -8.29
CA ARG A 49 -11.61 -4.11 -8.93
C ARG A 49 -12.64 -4.73 -7.99
N GLU A 50 -12.27 -4.95 -6.74
CA GLU A 50 -13.14 -5.48 -5.71
C GLU A 50 -14.31 -4.54 -5.42
N LEU A 51 -14.04 -3.24 -5.28
CA LEU A 51 -15.08 -2.24 -5.02
C LEU A 51 -16.04 -2.10 -6.22
N LEU A 52 -15.53 -2.12 -7.46
CA LEU A 52 -16.37 -2.11 -8.66
C LEU A 52 -17.29 -3.32 -8.72
N GLN A 53 -16.79 -4.51 -8.37
CA GLN A 53 -17.63 -5.70 -8.30
C GLN A 53 -18.66 -5.61 -7.17
N THR A 54 -18.25 -5.14 -6.00
CA THR A 54 -19.08 -5.11 -4.78
C THR A 54 -20.22 -4.11 -4.88
N TYR A 55 -19.94 -2.90 -5.36
CA TYR A 55 -20.90 -1.78 -5.33
C TYR A 55 -21.60 -1.55 -6.68
N LEU A 56 -20.99 -1.97 -7.79
CA LEU A 56 -21.56 -1.78 -9.13
C LEU A 56 -21.87 -3.08 -9.86
N GLY A 57 -21.42 -4.25 -9.36
CA GLY A 57 -21.55 -5.53 -10.06
C GLY A 57 -20.70 -5.62 -11.34
N ILE A 58 -19.68 -4.76 -11.48
CA ILE A 58 -18.86 -4.68 -12.69
C ILE A 58 -17.57 -5.48 -12.51
N THR A 59 -17.35 -6.46 -13.38
CA THR A 59 -16.05 -7.10 -13.53
C THR A 59 -15.25 -6.42 -14.64
N VAL A 60 -14.13 -5.79 -14.29
CA VAL A 60 -13.20 -5.20 -15.27
C VAL A 60 -12.19 -6.25 -15.72
N LYS A 61 -12.09 -6.45 -17.04
CA LYS A 61 -11.08 -7.29 -17.70
C LYS A 61 -10.04 -6.39 -18.38
N GLY A 62 -8.83 -6.91 -18.60
CA GLY A 62 -7.77 -6.20 -19.35
C GLY A 62 -6.89 -5.28 -18.52
N LEU A 63 -6.92 -5.40 -17.19
CA LEU A 63 -5.98 -4.70 -16.30
C LEU A 63 -4.62 -5.42 -16.21
N ASP A 64 -4.58 -6.71 -16.55
CA ASP A 64 -3.46 -7.59 -16.27
C ASP A 64 -2.30 -7.34 -17.26
N GLU A 65 -2.59 -7.03 -18.52
CA GLU A 65 -1.58 -6.75 -19.54
C GLU A 65 -0.80 -5.47 -19.21
N GLY A 66 -1.49 -4.37 -18.92
CA GLY A 66 -0.86 -3.11 -18.53
C GLY A 66 -0.06 -3.25 -17.22
N ARG A 67 -0.58 -4.00 -16.26
CA ARG A 67 0.12 -4.33 -15.02
C ARG A 67 1.40 -5.11 -15.28
N SER A 68 1.35 -6.18 -16.08
CA SER A 68 2.52 -7.00 -16.41
C SER A 68 3.63 -6.18 -17.07
N ILE A 69 3.27 -5.18 -17.88
CA ILE A 69 4.23 -4.23 -18.45
C ILE A 69 4.91 -3.42 -17.34
N LEU A 70 4.14 -2.85 -16.40
CA LEU A 70 4.69 -2.04 -15.31
C LEU A 70 5.54 -2.84 -14.32
N GLU A 71 5.22 -4.12 -14.11
CA GLU A 71 6.02 -5.01 -13.26
C GLU A 71 7.40 -5.30 -13.86
N LYS A 72 7.48 -5.38 -15.19
CA LYS A 72 8.74 -5.61 -15.93
C LYS A 72 9.53 -4.32 -16.13
N ASP A 73 8.84 -3.20 -16.29
CA ASP A 73 9.45 -1.88 -16.50
C ASP A 73 8.64 -0.79 -15.78
N SER A 74 9.14 -0.35 -14.63
CA SER A 74 8.53 0.73 -13.83
C SER A 74 8.53 2.07 -14.56
N PHE A 75 9.33 2.25 -15.61
CA PHE A 75 9.37 3.46 -16.43
C PHE A 75 8.55 3.37 -17.71
N ALA A 76 7.75 2.31 -17.89
CA ALA A 76 7.04 2.07 -19.14
C ALA A 76 6.12 3.24 -19.56
N PHE A 77 5.48 3.93 -18.61
CA PHE A 77 4.68 5.14 -18.89
C PHE A 77 5.49 6.33 -19.43
N SER A 78 6.81 6.34 -19.26
CA SER A 78 7.68 7.41 -19.76
C SER A 78 8.09 7.19 -21.23
N ARG A 79 7.97 5.96 -21.74
CA ARG A 79 8.33 5.64 -23.13
C ARG A 79 7.29 6.19 -24.10
N ARG A 80 7.72 6.50 -25.33
CA ARG A 80 6.85 7.00 -26.41
C ARG A 80 7.08 6.21 -27.71
N PRO A 81 6.01 5.89 -28.47
CA PRO A 81 4.60 6.06 -28.11
C PRO A 81 4.20 5.19 -26.91
N VAL A 82 3.14 5.58 -26.19
CA VAL A 82 2.66 4.79 -25.04
C VAL A 82 1.97 3.53 -25.55
N ASP A 83 2.28 2.38 -24.96
CA ASP A 83 1.65 1.11 -25.31
C ASP A 83 0.13 1.16 -25.11
N PHE A 84 -0.64 0.58 -26.03
CA PHE A 84 -2.09 0.59 -25.95
C PHE A 84 -2.62 -0.09 -24.68
N SER A 85 -1.97 -1.16 -24.23
CA SER A 85 -2.35 -1.88 -23.00
C SER A 85 -2.15 -1.01 -21.76
N LEU A 86 -1.12 -0.15 -21.74
CA LEU A 86 -0.92 0.83 -20.67
C LEU A 86 -1.97 1.95 -20.70
N LEU A 87 -2.36 2.41 -21.90
CA LEU A 87 -3.44 3.39 -22.04
C LEU A 87 -4.78 2.83 -21.58
N LEU A 88 -5.09 1.59 -21.96
CA LEU A 88 -6.29 0.89 -21.51
C LEU A 88 -6.29 0.71 -20.00
N TYR A 89 -5.17 0.27 -19.42
CA TYR A 89 -5.00 0.15 -17.97
C TYR A 89 -5.27 1.48 -17.25
N ALA A 90 -4.67 2.57 -17.70
CA ALA A 90 -4.87 3.90 -17.12
C ALA A 90 -6.34 4.36 -17.24
N ALA A 91 -6.98 4.16 -18.40
CA ALA A 91 -8.37 4.51 -18.61
C ALA A 91 -9.31 3.71 -17.71
N LEU A 92 -9.09 2.40 -17.58
CA LEU A 92 -9.90 1.52 -16.72
C LEU A 92 -9.76 1.85 -15.24
N GLY A 93 -8.59 2.35 -14.81
CA GLY A 93 -8.36 2.81 -13.44
C GLY A 93 -9.24 3.99 -13.00
N VAL A 94 -9.80 4.76 -13.93
CA VAL A 94 -10.61 5.95 -13.61
C VAL A 94 -12.04 5.90 -14.15
N LYS A 95 -12.30 5.08 -15.17
CA LYS A 95 -13.56 5.04 -15.94
C LYS A 95 -14.82 4.98 -15.07
N HIS A 96 -14.75 4.27 -13.95
CA HIS A 96 -15.90 3.99 -13.11
C HIS A 96 -15.85 4.65 -11.72
N LEU A 97 -14.84 5.49 -11.43
CA LEU A 97 -14.64 6.06 -10.10
C LEU A 97 -15.81 6.93 -9.63
N VAL A 98 -16.35 7.77 -10.52
CA VAL A 98 -17.47 8.65 -10.17
C VAL A 98 -18.75 7.85 -9.89
N GLN A 99 -19.05 6.84 -10.72
CA GLN A 99 -20.20 5.96 -10.46
C GLN A 99 -20.02 5.18 -9.16
N LEU A 100 -18.80 4.72 -8.88
CA LEU A 100 -18.49 4.02 -7.63
C LEU A 100 -18.72 4.93 -6.42
N ALA A 101 -18.21 6.16 -6.43
CA ALA A 101 -18.43 7.11 -5.33
C ALA A 101 -19.93 7.41 -5.11
N LEU A 102 -20.70 7.59 -6.19
CA LEU A 102 -22.15 7.80 -6.11
C LEU A 102 -22.86 6.59 -5.49
N ALA A 103 -22.52 5.37 -5.91
CA ALA A 103 -23.10 4.15 -5.35
C ALA A 103 -22.76 3.99 -3.86
N MET A 104 -21.51 4.29 -3.47
CA MET A 104 -21.08 4.23 -2.08
C MET A 104 -21.77 5.30 -1.21
N SER A 105 -22.09 6.45 -1.78
CA SER A 105 -22.82 7.53 -1.08
C SER A 105 -24.23 7.14 -0.63
N CYS A 106 -24.79 6.04 -1.17
CA CYS A 106 -26.03 5.45 -0.65
C CYS A 106 -25.83 4.71 0.70
N HIS A 107 -24.60 4.44 1.10
CA HIS A 107 -24.24 3.66 2.29
C HIS A 107 -23.46 4.45 3.33
N ILE A 108 -22.88 5.60 2.95
CA ILE A 108 -22.08 6.45 3.82
C ILE A 108 -22.28 7.91 3.42
N ASP A 109 -22.31 8.81 4.40
CA ASP A 109 -22.37 10.25 4.15
C ASP A 109 -21.07 10.71 3.45
N PRO A 110 -21.15 11.36 2.27
CA PRO A 110 -19.99 11.93 1.61
C PRO A 110 -19.14 12.87 2.48
N GLU A 111 -19.75 13.61 3.41
CA GLU A 111 -18.99 14.49 4.31
C GLU A 111 -18.11 13.71 5.28
N GLU A 112 -18.59 12.58 5.81
CA GLU A 112 -17.79 11.66 6.62
C GLU A 112 -16.60 11.09 5.83
N VAL A 113 -16.85 10.73 4.56
CA VAL A 113 -15.79 10.22 3.66
C VAL A 113 -14.75 11.29 3.38
N ILE A 114 -15.17 12.53 3.09
CA ILE A 114 -14.24 13.63 2.81
C ILE A 114 -13.34 13.87 4.01
N LYS A 115 -13.90 13.91 5.22
CA LYS A 115 -13.15 14.07 6.45
C LYS A 115 -12.15 12.92 6.68
N ALA A 116 -12.58 11.67 6.51
CA ALA A 116 -11.68 10.52 6.64
C ALA A 116 -10.57 10.51 5.56
N SER A 117 -10.88 11.01 4.36
CA SER A 117 -9.92 11.11 3.26
C SER A 117 -8.81 12.14 3.54
N GLU A 118 -9.00 13.07 4.47
CA GLU A 118 -7.95 14.03 4.87
C GLU A 118 -6.70 13.29 5.38
N GLU A 119 -6.87 12.23 6.18
CA GLU A 119 -5.77 11.40 6.68
C GLU A 119 -4.97 10.76 5.53
N PHE A 120 -5.66 10.33 4.46
CA PHE A 120 -5.00 9.73 3.29
C PHE A 120 -4.15 10.76 2.56
N THR A 121 -4.62 12.00 2.45
CA THR A 121 -3.84 13.08 1.82
C THR A 121 -2.64 13.53 2.67
N MET A 122 -2.65 13.25 3.99
CA MET A 122 -1.51 13.52 4.87
C MET A 122 -0.38 12.50 4.68
N TYR A 123 -0.63 11.35 4.03
CA TYR A 123 0.40 10.36 3.71
C TYR A 123 1.62 10.96 3.01
N ARG A 124 1.47 12.05 2.25
CA ARG A 124 2.57 12.80 1.64
C ARG A 124 3.71 13.18 2.62
N HIS A 125 3.36 13.37 3.90
CA HIS A 125 4.29 13.74 4.97
C HIS A 125 5.00 12.52 5.60
N LEU A 126 4.53 11.30 5.33
CA LEU A 126 5.16 10.07 5.82
C LEU A 126 6.59 9.98 5.28
N ASN A 127 7.57 9.89 6.19
CA ASN A 127 9.00 9.85 5.88
C ASN A 127 9.49 11.06 5.02
N GLU A 128 8.84 12.23 5.11
CA GLU A 128 9.20 13.43 4.31
C GLU A 128 10.64 13.93 4.52
N GLY A 129 11.26 13.60 5.66
CA GLY A 129 12.66 13.93 5.94
C GLY A 129 13.68 13.24 5.02
N PHE A 130 13.28 12.19 4.28
CA PHE A 130 14.16 11.49 3.35
C PHE A 130 14.05 12.08 1.94
N THR A 131 15.10 12.80 1.52
CA THR A 131 15.19 13.35 0.16
C THR A 131 15.60 12.30 -0.87
N ASN A 132 16.38 11.29 -0.47
CA ASN A 132 16.82 10.20 -1.32
C ASN A 132 16.18 8.87 -0.87
N PRO A 133 15.38 8.20 -1.74
CA PRO A 133 14.78 6.91 -1.43
C PRO A 133 15.80 5.83 -1.02
N ASN A 134 17.04 5.91 -1.52
CA ASN A 134 18.09 4.93 -1.16
C ASN A 134 18.54 5.05 0.30
N ASP A 135 18.39 6.21 0.93
CA ASP A 135 18.71 6.37 2.34
C ASP A 135 17.72 5.62 3.25
N MET A 136 16.46 5.52 2.79
CA MET A 136 15.42 4.75 3.48
C MET A 136 15.72 3.25 3.47
N LYS A 137 16.50 2.75 2.51
CA LYS A 137 16.80 1.32 2.35
C LYS A 137 17.97 0.83 3.20
N LYS A 138 18.74 1.76 3.80
CA LYS A 138 19.91 1.43 4.61
C LYS A 138 19.48 0.66 5.88
N ILE A 139 20.20 -0.41 6.18
CA ILE A 139 19.97 -1.17 7.42
C ILE A 139 20.19 -0.27 8.63
N GLY A 140 19.26 -0.32 9.58
CA GLY A 140 19.25 0.53 10.77
C GLY A 140 18.48 1.83 10.60
N THR A 141 18.09 2.22 9.37
CA THR A 141 17.25 3.40 9.16
C THR A 141 15.91 3.20 9.84
N VAL A 142 15.50 4.21 10.63
CA VAL A 142 14.20 4.28 11.29
C VAL A 142 13.22 4.98 10.36
N LEU A 143 12.08 4.35 10.12
CA LEU A 143 11.01 4.83 9.25
C LEU A 143 9.68 4.78 10.00
N GLU A 144 8.71 5.54 9.50
CA GLU A 144 7.30 5.35 9.81
C GLU A 144 6.66 4.48 8.72
N GLY A 145 5.88 3.47 9.12
CA GLY A 145 5.18 2.60 8.21
C GLY A 145 3.68 2.55 8.49
N LEU A 146 2.87 2.79 7.47
CA LEU A 146 1.43 2.64 7.52
C LEU A 146 1.04 1.19 7.26
N VAL A 147 0.36 0.56 8.22
CA VAL A 147 -0.08 -0.84 8.11
C VAL A 147 -1.23 -0.94 7.11
N VAL A 148 -1.00 -1.69 6.02
CA VAL A 148 -2.01 -1.93 4.99
C VAL A 148 -2.47 -3.38 4.90
N VAL A 149 -1.70 -4.32 5.46
CA VAL A 149 -2.14 -5.70 5.64
C VAL A 149 -1.66 -6.17 7.01
N ARG A 150 -2.55 -6.85 7.74
CA ARG A 150 -2.24 -7.51 9.01
C ARG A 150 -2.89 -8.89 9.03
N THR A 151 -2.08 -9.94 8.89
CA THR A 151 -2.47 -11.33 9.11
C THR A 151 -1.58 -11.95 10.18
N PRO A 152 -1.93 -13.12 10.75
CA PRO A 152 -1.04 -13.82 11.69
C PRO A 152 0.35 -14.14 11.12
N GLU A 153 0.48 -14.28 9.80
CA GLU A 153 1.70 -14.67 9.09
C GLU A 153 2.54 -13.48 8.62
N GLN A 154 1.93 -12.30 8.41
CA GLN A 154 2.66 -11.14 7.94
C GLN A 154 1.99 -9.79 8.23
N ILE A 155 2.80 -8.74 8.21
CA ILE A 155 2.36 -7.35 8.20
C ILE A 155 3.02 -6.65 7.00
N ILE A 156 2.22 -5.91 6.24
CA ILE A 156 2.68 -5.14 5.09
C ILE A 156 2.49 -3.66 5.38
N PHE A 157 3.54 -2.89 5.07
CA PHE A 157 3.60 -1.46 5.30
C PHE A 157 3.76 -0.69 4.00
N LYS A 158 3.02 0.41 3.91
CA LYS A 158 3.28 1.51 2.99
C LYS A 158 4.27 2.48 3.66
N LEU A 159 5.35 2.81 2.95
CA LEU A 159 6.49 3.57 3.49
C LEU A 159 6.71 4.92 2.79
N ASN A 160 5.87 5.27 1.81
CA ASN A 160 6.01 6.45 0.95
C ASN A 160 7.35 6.48 0.17
N THR A 161 7.69 5.30 -0.36
CA THR A 161 8.88 5.02 -1.16
C THR A 161 8.52 3.96 -2.21
N ASN A 162 9.45 3.65 -3.10
CA ASN A 162 9.26 2.64 -4.16
C ASN A 162 9.34 1.19 -3.68
N ALA A 163 9.49 0.98 -2.37
CA ALA A 163 9.59 -0.33 -1.75
C ALA A 163 8.46 -0.56 -0.75
N THR A 164 8.00 -1.79 -0.67
CA THR A 164 7.00 -2.23 0.30
C THR A 164 7.68 -2.75 1.56
N GLY A 165 7.25 -2.27 2.72
CA GLY A 165 7.72 -2.80 3.99
C GLY A 165 7.05 -4.13 4.32
N ILE A 166 7.81 -5.12 4.81
CA ILE A 166 7.25 -6.42 5.21
C ILE A 166 7.85 -6.90 6.53
N VAL A 167 6.97 -7.44 7.37
CA VAL A 167 7.30 -8.22 8.57
C VAL A 167 6.68 -9.59 8.40
N CYS A 168 7.49 -10.65 8.35
CA CYS A 168 7.00 -12.03 8.20
C CYS A 168 7.73 -13.04 9.11
N ALA A 169 8.80 -12.62 9.80
CA ALA A 169 9.50 -13.49 10.74
C ALA A 169 8.66 -13.68 12.02
N PRO A 170 8.40 -14.93 12.48
CA PRO A 170 7.56 -15.17 13.66
C PRO A 170 8.03 -14.48 14.94
N SER A 171 9.35 -14.37 15.15
CA SER A 171 9.93 -13.65 16.28
C SER A 171 9.62 -12.15 16.23
N THR A 172 9.65 -11.57 15.04
CA THR A 172 9.38 -10.15 14.82
C THR A 172 7.88 -9.87 14.91
N LEU A 173 7.02 -10.71 14.33
CA LEU A 173 5.56 -10.58 14.40
C LEU A 173 5.02 -10.54 15.83
N LYS A 174 5.63 -11.29 16.75
CA LYS A 174 5.28 -11.24 18.18
C LYS A 174 5.46 -9.85 18.80
N ARG A 175 6.28 -8.99 18.21
CA ARG A 175 6.50 -7.61 18.65
C ARG A 175 5.45 -6.65 18.10
N PHE A 176 4.54 -7.08 17.24
CA PHE A 176 3.49 -6.25 16.62
C PHE A 176 2.08 -6.79 16.97
N GLN A 177 1.89 -7.34 18.18
CA GLN A 177 0.61 -7.91 18.60
C GLN A 177 -0.47 -6.85 18.83
N ASP A 178 -0.06 -5.66 19.22
CA ASP A 178 -0.87 -4.45 19.47
C ASP A 178 -1.19 -3.65 18.21
N VAL A 179 -0.61 -4.03 17.06
CA VAL A 179 -0.70 -3.27 15.81
C VAL A 179 -1.83 -3.79 14.93
N ASN A 180 -2.66 -2.85 14.48
CA ASN A 180 -3.84 -3.07 13.65
C ASN A 180 -3.69 -2.44 12.25
N PHE A 181 -4.61 -2.79 11.37
CA PHE A 181 -4.75 -2.15 10.06
C PHE A 181 -4.99 -0.64 10.22
N GLY A 182 -4.29 0.17 9.41
CA GLY A 182 -4.38 1.62 9.44
C GLY A 182 -3.42 2.31 10.41
N ASP A 183 -2.80 1.57 11.35
CA ASP A 183 -1.84 2.16 12.28
C ASP A 183 -0.58 2.63 11.56
N VAL A 184 -0.03 3.76 12.02
CA VAL A 184 1.32 4.21 11.65
C VAL A 184 2.28 3.79 12.75
N VAL A 185 3.28 2.99 12.40
CA VAL A 185 4.20 2.38 13.35
C VAL A 185 5.64 2.75 13.02
N THR A 186 6.42 3.07 14.04
CA THR A 186 7.87 3.28 13.89
C THR A 186 8.59 1.94 13.76
N VAL A 187 9.34 1.79 12.67
CA VAL A 187 10.01 0.54 12.27
C VAL A 187 11.47 0.79 11.92
N SER A 188 12.30 -0.24 12.04
CA SER A 188 13.69 -0.21 11.62
C SER A 188 13.91 -1.14 10.43
N VAL A 189 14.66 -0.68 9.44
CA VAL A 189 15.04 -1.50 8.29
C VAL A 189 16.08 -2.52 8.72
N VAL A 190 15.77 -3.80 8.56
CA VAL A 190 16.67 -4.90 8.93
C VAL A 190 17.33 -5.56 7.72
N GLY A 191 16.76 -5.35 6.53
CA GLY A 191 17.31 -5.84 5.27
C GLY A 191 16.45 -5.44 4.07
N GLU A 192 16.91 -5.83 2.89
CA GLU A 192 16.27 -5.53 1.61
C GLU A 192 16.23 -6.82 0.76
N SER A 193 15.15 -7.01 0.00
CA SER A 193 15.07 -8.13 -0.95
C SER A 193 15.98 -7.92 -2.15
N ALA A 194 16.29 -8.99 -2.88
CA ALA A 194 16.94 -8.85 -4.18
C ALA A 194 16.12 -7.90 -5.10
N GLY A 195 16.76 -6.87 -5.64
CA GLY A 195 16.10 -5.85 -6.48
C GLY A 195 15.39 -4.72 -5.72
N GLY A 196 15.34 -4.76 -4.39
CA GLY A 196 14.90 -3.62 -3.59
C GLY A 196 13.41 -3.29 -3.63
N LYS A 197 12.58 -4.25 -4.03
CA LYS A 197 11.12 -4.17 -4.02
C LYS A 197 10.56 -4.26 -2.59
N TYR A 198 11.18 -5.05 -1.73
CA TYR A 198 10.74 -5.22 -0.35
C TYR A 198 11.83 -4.82 0.64
N LEU A 199 11.42 -4.11 1.70
CA LEU A 199 12.22 -3.85 2.88
C LEU A 199 11.75 -4.75 4.01
N TYR A 200 12.65 -5.56 4.55
CA TYR A 200 12.39 -6.32 5.75
C TYR A 200 12.48 -5.37 6.94
N LEU A 201 11.45 -5.37 7.78
CA LEU A 201 11.30 -4.46 8.89
C LEU A 201 11.28 -5.20 10.23
N ASP A 202 11.62 -4.49 11.29
CA ASP A 202 11.39 -4.88 12.68
C ASP A 202 10.87 -3.68 13.47
N ARG A 203 10.31 -3.91 14.65
CA ARG A 203 9.77 -2.84 15.49
C ARG A 203 10.92 -1.99 16.01
N HIS A 204 10.79 -0.68 15.88
CA HIS A 204 11.69 0.24 16.54
C HIS A 204 11.14 0.57 17.93
N ASP A 205 11.80 0.06 18.97
CA ASP A 205 11.44 0.29 20.37
C ASP A 205 12.63 0.76 21.23
N GLY A 206 13.72 1.17 20.57
CA GLY A 206 14.96 1.61 21.23
C GLY A 206 15.74 0.48 21.92
N VAL A 207 15.23 -0.76 21.92
CA VAL A 207 15.87 -1.92 22.58
C VAL A 207 16.97 -2.51 21.70
N ILE A 208 16.81 -2.46 20.38
CA ILE A 208 17.73 -3.07 19.42
C ILE A 208 18.29 -2.00 18.48
N ASP A 209 19.60 -1.79 18.54
CA ASP A 209 20.32 -0.98 17.57
C ASP A 209 20.68 -1.82 16.34
N TYR A 210 19.93 -1.61 15.26
CA TYR A 210 20.19 -2.28 13.99
C TYR A 210 21.35 -1.66 13.19
N ALA A 211 21.88 -0.50 13.58
CA ALA A 211 23.07 0.10 12.99
C ALA A 211 24.39 -0.51 13.52
N ASP A 212 24.36 -1.16 14.69
CA ASP A 212 25.54 -1.84 15.25
C ASP A 212 25.94 -3.07 14.42
N LYS A 213 27.18 -3.04 13.91
CA LYS A 213 27.78 -4.14 13.15
C LYS A 213 28.10 -5.36 14.02
N ASN A 214 28.31 -5.15 15.32
CA ASN A 214 28.67 -6.18 16.30
C ASN A 214 27.45 -6.86 16.92
N ARG A 215 26.23 -6.42 16.58
CA ARG A 215 25.00 -7.00 17.12
C ARG A 215 24.97 -8.53 16.88
N PRO A 216 24.48 -9.33 17.84
CA PRO A 216 24.27 -10.75 17.63
C PRO A 216 23.35 -10.97 16.43
N ARG A 217 23.92 -11.44 15.31
CA ARG A 217 23.14 -11.80 14.13
C ARG A 217 22.68 -13.23 14.31
N HIS A 218 21.45 -13.41 14.77
CA HIS A 218 20.84 -14.73 14.66
C HIS A 218 20.62 -15.02 13.17
N ARG A 219 21.44 -15.90 12.61
CA ARG A 219 21.18 -16.51 11.30
C ARG A 219 20.01 -17.46 11.47
N TYR A 220 18.80 -16.93 11.38
CA TYR A 220 17.63 -17.76 11.19
C TYR A 220 17.64 -18.22 9.73
N ASN A 221 18.00 -19.48 9.51
CA ASN A 221 17.57 -20.16 8.29
C ASN A 221 16.06 -20.38 8.45
N THR A 222 15.26 -19.60 7.75
CA THR A 222 13.81 -19.81 7.69
C THR A 222 13.59 -21.22 7.13
N SER A 223 13.05 -22.13 7.93
CA SER A 223 12.60 -23.46 7.46
C SER A 223 11.36 -23.38 6.58
N MET A 224 10.80 -22.18 6.43
CA MET A 224 9.66 -21.86 5.60
C MET A 224 10.11 -21.81 4.14
N LYS A 225 9.83 -22.87 3.38
CA LYS A 225 9.77 -22.77 1.92
C LYS A 225 8.68 -21.77 1.61
N LEU A 226 9.01 -20.69 0.90
CA LEU A 226 8.02 -19.80 0.26
C LEU A 226 7.11 -20.71 -0.56
N ARG A 227 5.92 -20.99 -0.05
CA ARG A 227 4.87 -21.68 -0.78
C ARG A 227 4.09 -20.60 -1.53
N GLU A 228 3.43 -20.97 -2.63
CA GLU A 228 2.72 -20.02 -3.52
C GLU A 228 1.60 -19.23 -2.82
N ASP A 229 1.23 -19.65 -1.61
CA ASP A 229 0.27 -19.04 -0.69
C ASP A 229 0.86 -17.88 0.16
N SER A 230 2.19 -17.69 0.20
CA SER A 230 2.90 -16.72 1.06
C SER A 230 2.98 -15.30 0.44
N ARG A 231 1.94 -14.95 -0.30
CA ARG A 231 2.01 -14.03 -1.42
C ARG A 231 1.10 -12.84 -1.05
N ALA A 232 1.73 -11.71 -0.69
CA ALA A 232 1.11 -10.44 -0.30
C ALA A 232 -0.11 -10.03 -1.14
N ASP A 233 -1.21 -9.62 -0.49
CA ASP A 233 -2.46 -9.06 -1.02
C ASP A 233 -2.90 -9.55 -2.43
N PRO A 234 -4.04 -10.26 -2.57
CA PRO A 234 -4.61 -10.74 -3.85
C PRO A 234 -4.81 -9.69 -4.96
N LEU A 235 -4.55 -8.42 -4.71
CA LEU A 235 -4.60 -7.34 -5.69
C LEU A 235 -3.21 -6.86 -6.14
N LEU A 236 -2.18 -7.26 -5.39
CA LEU A 236 -0.79 -7.42 -5.80
C LEU A 236 -0.51 -8.80 -6.43
N LEU A 237 -1.49 -9.71 -6.44
CA LEU A 237 -1.38 -11.04 -7.04
C LEU A 237 -2.69 -11.47 -7.69
N ALA A 238 -2.84 -11.12 -8.96
CA ALA A 238 -3.68 -11.92 -9.82
C ALA A 238 -3.12 -13.36 -9.86
N HIS A 239 -4.03 -14.32 -9.84
CA HIS A 239 -3.85 -15.77 -10.04
C HIS A 239 -3.53 -16.58 -8.79
N LEU A 240 -4.54 -17.34 -8.34
CA LEU A 240 -4.47 -18.81 -8.36
C LEU A 240 -5.77 -19.34 -8.99
N ASP A 241 -5.60 -20.37 -9.82
CA ASP A 241 -6.44 -20.76 -10.97
C ASP A 241 -7.75 -21.52 -10.67
N GLU A 242 -8.62 -21.52 -11.69
CA GLU A 242 -9.91 -22.23 -11.90
C GLU A 242 -11.12 -21.91 -11.01
#